data_AF-A0A7X7TI42-F1
#
_entry.id   AF-A0A7X7TI42-F1
#
_cell.length_a   1.000
_cell.length_b   1.000
_cell.length_c   1.000
_cell.angle_alpha   90.00
_cell.angle_beta   90.00
_cell.angle_gamma   90.00
#
_symmetry.space_group_name_H-M   'P 1'
#
loop_
_entity.id
_entity.type
_entity.pdbx_description
1 polymer ?
#
loop_
_entity_poly.entity_id
_entity_poly.type
_entity_poly.pdbx_seq_one_letter_code
_entity_poly.pdbx_strand_id
1 'polypeptide(L)'
;MTVSVAEKREALLGEIGKTIERSSRVAIAFSGGMDSTVAACCVREALGERGNAVLVHFSFGPYTYEKTAENVRLLAKRIGFPLYLVDKRKELEMLSRKGPSCNRCTKHIKLGGMRDFAKEWRADWIISGANQSDTWGQYGIAVHQNTYSPLFHLEKPEIRELLDHFGFALSEVRSGESALREGCKLKHLMKAMAVPEYHGEAVCLSNETLLSRLREARFETQFANVKIIGPLRKNIALINVSPLPPATLREKLVREIGALESISEAAIVDRPVTLYLKANPGIIRSPHSRHWLEVGKIGPEFSGPIRFVWMESPNRSLNTYHVVDYTFA
;
A
#
# COMPACT_ATOMS: atom_id res chain seq x y z
N MET A 1 34.62 -7.66 4.88
CA MET A 1 34.70 -6.62 3.84
C MET A 1 33.28 -6.32 3.40
N THR A 2 32.80 -5.10 3.57
CA THR A 2 31.49 -4.66 3.07
C THR A 2 31.57 -4.56 1.55
N VAL A 3 30.81 -5.40 0.85
CA VAL A 3 30.68 -5.35 -0.62
C VAL A 3 30.12 -4.00 -1.01
N SER A 4 30.76 -3.31 -1.97
CA SER A 4 30.33 -2.01 -2.45
C SER A 4 29.02 -2.10 -3.23
N VAL A 5 28.27 -0.99 -3.31
CA VAL A 5 27.01 -0.90 -4.07
C VAL A 5 27.22 -1.25 -5.55
N ALA A 6 28.36 -0.86 -6.11
CA ALA A 6 28.72 -1.14 -7.50
C ALA A 6 28.89 -2.65 -7.74
N GLU A 7 29.58 -3.35 -6.84
CA GLU A 7 29.76 -4.81 -6.92
C GLU A 7 28.41 -5.54 -6.76
N LYS A 8 27.55 -5.10 -5.82
CA LYS A 8 26.20 -5.67 -5.66
C LYS A 8 25.35 -5.48 -6.91
N ARG A 9 25.40 -4.28 -7.50
CA ARG A 9 24.72 -3.98 -8.76
C ARG A 9 25.23 -4.88 -9.88
N GLU A 10 26.53 -4.99 -10.06
CA GLU A 10 27.12 -5.83 -11.12
C GLU A 10 26.72 -7.30 -10.96
N ALA A 11 26.77 -7.82 -9.73
CA ALA A 11 26.30 -9.17 -9.43
C ALA A 11 24.81 -9.35 -9.78
N LEU A 12 23.97 -8.39 -9.39
CA LEU A 12 22.53 -8.41 -9.67
C LEU A 12 22.24 -8.35 -11.17
N LEU A 13 22.93 -7.49 -11.92
CA LEU A 13 22.78 -7.40 -13.38
C LEU A 13 23.25 -8.69 -14.06
N GLY A 14 24.34 -9.29 -13.57
CA GLY A 14 24.83 -10.58 -14.03
C GLY A 14 23.85 -11.72 -13.75
N GLU A 15 23.17 -11.71 -12.61
CA GLU A 15 22.11 -12.68 -12.28
C GLU A 15 20.90 -12.51 -13.20
N ILE A 16 20.40 -11.27 -13.35
CA ILE A 16 19.28 -10.97 -14.24
C ILE A 16 19.58 -11.41 -15.67
N GLY A 17 20.79 -11.14 -16.18
CA GLY A 17 21.21 -11.54 -17.53
C GLY A 17 21.35 -13.05 -17.73
N LYS A 18 21.57 -13.83 -16.66
CA LYS A 18 21.57 -15.30 -16.69
C LYS A 18 20.15 -15.88 -16.60
N THR A 19 19.25 -15.18 -15.90
CA THR A 19 17.87 -15.65 -15.69
C THR A 19 16.95 -15.27 -16.85
N ILE A 20 17.09 -14.06 -17.40
CA ILE A 20 16.21 -13.50 -18.42
C ILE A 20 16.99 -13.34 -19.72
N GLU A 21 16.55 -14.06 -20.76
CA GLU A 21 17.09 -13.87 -22.10
C GLU A 21 16.71 -12.49 -22.66
N ARG A 22 17.61 -11.86 -23.42
CA ARG A 22 17.38 -10.52 -23.99
C ARG A 22 16.14 -10.43 -24.91
N SER A 23 15.75 -11.54 -25.53
CA SER A 23 14.56 -11.66 -26.36
C SER A 23 13.26 -11.82 -25.57
N SER A 24 13.33 -12.10 -24.27
CA SER A 24 12.16 -12.39 -23.44
C SER A 24 11.25 -11.17 -23.28
N ARG A 25 9.95 -11.42 -23.27
CA ARG A 25 8.90 -10.48 -22.89
C ARG A 25 8.78 -10.39 -21.37
N VAL A 26 9.02 -9.22 -20.80
CA VAL A 26 9.08 -9.03 -19.35
C VAL A 26 7.99 -8.09 -18.87
N ALA A 27 7.09 -8.56 -18.02
CA ALA A 27 6.07 -7.75 -17.38
C ALA A 27 6.48 -7.43 -15.94
N ILE A 28 6.67 -6.15 -15.62
CA ILE A 28 7.19 -5.72 -14.32
C ILE A 28 6.04 -5.17 -13.48
N ALA A 29 5.79 -5.76 -12.31
CA ALA A 29 4.79 -5.25 -11.37
C ALA A 29 5.27 -3.93 -10.77
N PHE A 30 4.62 -2.82 -11.14
CA PHE A 30 5.11 -1.48 -10.89
C PHE A 30 4.15 -0.66 -10.02
N SER A 31 4.54 -0.40 -8.76
CA SER A 31 3.73 0.39 -7.82
C SER A 31 4.11 1.87 -7.79
N GLY A 32 5.26 2.24 -8.37
CA GLY A 32 5.87 3.57 -8.22
C GLY A 32 6.62 3.75 -6.89
N GLY A 33 6.68 2.71 -6.06
CA GLY A 33 7.51 2.70 -4.84
C GLY A 33 8.96 2.35 -5.14
N MET A 34 9.82 2.56 -4.13
CA MET A 34 11.27 2.32 -4.18
C MET A 34 11.63 0.95 -4.78
N ASP A 35 11.11 -0.14 -4.20
CA ASP A 35 11.50 -1.50 -4.60
C ASP A 35 11.15 -1.79 -6.07
N SER A 36 9.93 -1.44 -6.50
CA SER A 36 9.50 -1.65 -7.88
C SER A 36 10.26 -0.77 -8.88
N THR A 37 10.70 0.41 -8.45
CA THR A 37 11.51 1.34 -9.25
C THR A 37 12.91 0.79 -9.45
N VAL A 38 13.56 0.33 -8.39
CA VAL A 38 14.90 -0.28 -8.46
C VAL A 38 14.86 -1.55 -9.28
N ALA A 39 13.89 -2.45 -9.05
CA ALA A 39 13.74 -3.66 -9.84
C ALA A 39 13.58 -3.35 -11.34
N ALA A 40 12.78 -2.34 -11.68
CA ALA A 40 12.61 -1.90 -13.07
C ALA A 40 13.92 -1.33 -13.67
N CYS A 41 14.69 -0.55 -12.90
CA CYS A 41 15.98 -0.01 -13.34
C CYS A 41 17.02 -1.13 -13.57
N CYS A 42 17.10 -2.12 -12.68
CA CYS A 42 18.00 -3.26 -12.85
C CYS A 42 17.64 -4.07 -14.11
N VAL A 43 16.35 -4.31 -14.34
CA VAL A 43 15.89 -4.99 -15.57
C VAL A 43 16.21 -4.15 -16.82
N ARG A 44 16.00 -2.83 -16.75
CA ARG A 44 16.35 -1.90 -17.84
C ARG A 44 17.82 -2.00 -18.19
N GLU A 45 18.70 -1.98 -17.20
CA GLU A 45 20.13 -2.02 -17.43
C GLU A 45 20.60 -3.38 -17.99
N ALA A 46 20.07 -4.48 -17.45
CA ALA A 46 20.44 -5.83 -17.87
C ALA A 46 19.99 -6.12 -19.32
N LEU A 47 18.77 -5.72 -19.68
CA LEU A 47 18.20 -5.99 -21.01
C LEU A 47 18.56 -4.90 -22.04
N GLY A 48 18.95 -3.70 -21.59
CA GLY A 48 19.25 -2.55 -22.43
C GLY A 48 18.02 -1.75 -22.88
N GLU A 49 18.25 -0.69 -23.66
CA GLU A 49 17.21 0.26 -24.10
C GLU A 49 16.12 -0.39 -24.97
N ARG A 50 16.48 -1.42 -25.75
CA ARG A 50 15.55 -2.17 -26.61
C ARG A 50 14.93 -3.39 -25.93
N GLY A 51 15.12 -3.54 -24.62
CA GLY A 51 14.54 -4.65 -23.86
C GLY A 51 13.02 -4.69 -24.00
N ASN A 52 12.48 -5.88 -24.24
CA ASN A 52 11.05 -6.10 -24.42
C ASN A 52 10.33 -6.19 -23.07
N ALA A 53 10.36 -5.10 -22.30
CA ALA A 53 9.71 -5.03 -20.99
C ALA A 53 8.66 -3.93 -20.90
N VAL A 54 7.65 -4.17 -20.06
CA VAL A 54 6.56 -3.24 -19.77
C VAL A 54 6.36 -3.10 -18.27
N LEU A 55 6.04 -1.89 -17.84
CA LEU A 55 5.62 -1.61 -16.47
C LEU A 55 4.12 -1.80 -16.36
N VAL A 56 3.66 -2.54 -15.37
CA VAL A 56 2.25 -2.84 -15.16
C VAL A 56 1.84 -2.26 -13.81
N HIS A 57 0.99 -1.22 -13.84
CA HIS A 57 0.46 -0.58 -12.65
C HIS A 57 -1.04 -0.82 -12.53
N PHE A 58 -1.46 -1.28 -11.36
CA PHE A 58 -2.88 -1.47 -11.06
C PHE A 58 -3.44 -0.23 -10.39
N SER A 59 -4.27 0.47 -11.13
CA SER A 59 -5.00 1.63 -10.65
C SER A 59 -6.27 1.18 -9.94
N PHE A 60 -6.54 1.78 -8.79
CA PHE A 60 -7.79 1.58 -8.05
C PHE A 60 -8.71 2.80 -8.16
N GLY A 61 -8.56 3.59 -9.24
CA GLY A 61 -9.31 4.82 -9.45
C GLY A 61 -9.14 5.78 -8.27
N PRO A 62 -10.25 6.23 -7.63
CA PRO A 62 -10.18 7.22 -6.57
C PRO A 62 -9.46 6.71 -5.32
N TYR A 63 -9.24 5.40 -5.17
CA TYR A 63 -8.57 4.82 -4.01
C TYR A 63 -7.04 4.83 -4.11
N THR A 64 -6.49 5.04 -5.31
CA THR A 64 -5.07 5.35 -5.48
C THR A 64 -4.83 6.81 -5.06
N TYR A 65 -3.73 7.09 -4.37
CA TYR A 65 -3.37 8.48 -4.06
C TYR A 65 -3.04 9.24 -5.34
N GLU A 66 -3.47 10.50 -5.42
CA GLU A 66 -3.22 11.34 -6.59
C GLU A 66 -1.72 11.42 -6.92
N LYS A 67 -0.90 11.68 -5.90
CA LYS A 67 0.56 11.72 -6.03
C LYS A 67 1.14 10.41 -6.57
N THR A 68 0.61 9.25 -6.17
CA THR A 68 1.05 7.95 -6.72
C THR A 68 0.75 7.86 -8.21
N ALA A 69 -0.44 8.27 -8.64
CA ALA A 69 -0.83 8.21 -10.05
C ALA A 69 0.03 9.13 -10.94
N GLU A 70 0.47 10.27 -10.42
CA GLU A 70 1.42 11.16 -11.09
C GLU A 70 2.83 10.55 -11.13
N ASN A 71 3.35 10.13 -9.97
CA ASN A 71 4.69 9.58 -9.81
C ASN A 71 4.92 8.37 -10.71
N VAL A 72 3.98 7.44 -10.78
CA VAL A 72 4.09 6.23 -11.62
C VAL A 72 4.33 6.59 -13.09
N ARG A 73 3.63 7.60 -13.63
CA ARG A 73 3.80 8.02 -15.02
C ARG A 73 5.16 8.68 -15.25
N LEU A 74 5.57 9.55 -14.33
CA LEU A 74 6.86 10.24 -14.40
C LEU A 74 8.04 9.25 -14.33
N LEU A 75 8.00 8.35 -13.35
CA LEU A 75 9.02 7.32 -13.15
C LEU A 75 9.09 6.37 -14.35
N ALA A 76 7.94 5.94 -14.89
CA ALA A 76 7.92 5.09 -16.08
C ALA A 76 8.61 5.74 -17.28
N LYS A 77 8.32 7.03 -17.52
CA LYS A 77 8.99 7.81 -18.58
C LYS A 77 10.49 7.88 -18.37
N ARG A 78 10.94 8.07 -17.12
CA ARG A 78 12.37 8.18 -16.76
C ARG A 78 13.12 6.85 -16.85
N ILE A 79 12.49 5.75 -16.47
CA ILE A 79 13.00 4.37 -16.66
C ILE A 79 12.97 3.98 -18.16
N GLY A 80 12.09 4.62 -18.93
CA GLY A 80 11.95 4.49 -20.38
C GLY A 80 11.07 3.33 -20.84
N PHE A 81 10.42 2.59 -19.92
CA PHE A 81 9.59 1.43 -20.29
C PHE A 81 8.14 1.88 -20.55
N PRO A 82 7.43 1.26 -21.51
CA PRO A 82 6.00 1.47 -21.67
C PRO A 82 5.23 1.14 -20.39
N LEU A 83 4.27 1.98 -20.03
CA LEU A 83 3.43 1.80 -18.85
C LEU A 83 2.01 1.37 -19.23
N TYR A 84 1.59 0.22 -18.73
CA TYR A 84 0.21 -0.25 -18.76
C TYR A 84 -0.49 0.11 -17.45
N LEU A 85 -1.53 0.94 -17.56
CA LEU A 85 -2.43 1.24 -16.46
C LEU A 85 -3.63 0.30 -16.54
N VAL A 86 -3.73 -0.66 -15.63
CA VAL A 86 -4.85 -1.59 -15.56
C VAL A 86 -5.80 -1.13 -14.47
N ASP A 87 -7.05 -0.81 -14.85
CA ASP A 87 -8.09 -0.46 -13.88
C ASP A 87 -8.57 -1.71 -13.13
N LYS A 88 -8.48 -1.65 -11.80
CA LYS A 88 -8.92 -2.68 -10.85
C LYS A 88 -9.86 -2.13 -9.79
N ARG A 89 -10.48 -0.97 -10.05
CA ARG A 89 -11.42 -0.31 -9.13
C ARG A 89 -12.59 -1.22 -8.79
N LYS A 90 -13.30 -1.76 -9.79
CA LYS A 90 -14.51 -2.57 -9.58
C LYS A 90 -14.20 -3.82 -8.76
N GLU A 91 -13.11 -4.51 -9.05
CA GLU A 91 -12.67 -5.69 -8.29
C GLU A 91 -12.35 -5.33 -6.83
N LEU A 92 -11.70 -4.19 -6.60
CA LEU A 92 -11.40 -3.73 -5.25
C LEU A 92 -12.67 -3.35 -4.48
N GLU A 93 -13.62 -2.67 -5.13
CA GLU A 93 -14.91 -2.32 -4.52
C GLU A 93 -15.70 -3.57 -4.14
N MET A 94 -15.83 -4.52 -5.06
CA MET A 94 -16.48 -5.81 -4.81
C MET A 94 -15.84 -6.57 -3.65
N LEU A 95 -14.51 -6.56 -3.57
CA LEU A 95 -13.77 -7.23 -2.51
C LEU A 95 -14.01 -6.58 -1.14
N SER A 96 -14.12 -5.25 -1.11
CA SER A 96 -14.21 -4.44 0.12
C SER A 96 -15.62 -4.36 0.71
N ARG A 97 -16.65 -4.77 -0.05
CA ARG A 97 -18.03 -4.95 0.46
C ARG A 97 -18.14 -5.90 1.64
N LYS A 98 -17.20 -6.83 1.80
CA LYS A 98 -17.20 -7.83 2.88
C LYS A 98 -16.24 -7.50 4.04
N GLY A 99 -15.84 -6.24 4.18
CA GLY A 99 -14.92 -5.77 5.20
C GLY A 99 -13.48 -5.57 4.68
N PRO A 100 -12.57 -5.11 5.56
CA PRO A 100 -11.19 -4.80 5.20
C PRO A 100 -10.47 -6.01 4.61
N SER A 101 -9.85 -5.85 3.43
CA SER A 101 -9.51 -6.99 2.56
C SER A 101 -8.10 -6.96 1.96
N CYS A 102 -7.18 -6.13 2.46
CA CYS A 102 -5.84 -5.91 1.86
C CYS A 102 -5.09 -7.20 1.46
N ASN A 103 -5.05 -8.23 2.31
CA ASN A 103 -4.37 -9.49 1.98
C ASN A 103 -5.03 -10.22 0.80
N ARG A 104 -6.37 -10.17 0.71
CA ARG A 104 -7.12 -10.71 -0.42
C ARG A 104 -6.94 -9.86 -1.68
N CYS A 105 -6.80 -8.54 -1.55
CA CYS A 105 -6.47 -7.65 -2.67
C CYS A 105 -5.08 -8.02 -3.23
N THR A 106 -4.08 -8.18 -2.37
CA THR A 106 -2.75 -8.65 -2.79
C THR A 106 -2.84 -9.99 -3.52
N LYS A 107 -3.51 -10.98 -2.94
CA LYS A 107 -3.60 -12.33 -3.52
C LYS A 107 -4.37 -12.36 -4.85
N HIS A 108 -5.57 -11.80 -4.89
CA HIS A 108 -6.50 -12.00 -6.00
C HIS A 108 -6.41 -10.89 -7.05
N ILE A 109 -6.26 -9.64 -6.61
CA ILE A 109 -6.29 -8.49 -7.52
C ILE A 109 -4.87 -8.21 -8.03
N LYS A 110 -3.88 -8.12 -7.14
CA LYS A 110 -2.49 -7.81 -7.54
C LYS A 110 -1.75 -9.01 -8.13
N LEU A 111 -1.57 -10.09 -7.37
CA LEU A 111 -0.84 -11.26 -7.87
C LEU A 111 -1.65 -12.01 -8.94
N GLY A 112 -2.96 -12.20 -8.73
CA GLY A 112 -3.86 -12.79 -9.72
C GLY A 112 -3.90 -11.97 -11.00
N GLY A 113 -4.19 -10.67 -10.90
CA GLY A 113 -4.23 -9.79 -12.07
C GLY A 113 -2.91 -9.70 -12.82
N MET A 114 -1.76 -9.79 -12.13
CA MET A 114 -0.46 -9.78 -12.81
C MET A 114 -0.25 -11.05 -13.65
N ARG A 115 -0.71 -12.21 -13.16
CA ARG A 115 -0.70 -13.46 -13.92
C ARG A 115 -1.64 -13.41 -15.11
N ASP A 116 -2.83 -12.82 -14.94
CA ASP A 116 -3.80 -12.65 -16.03
C ASP A 116 -3.22 -11.75 -17.13
N PHE A 117 -2.65 -10.60 -16.75
CA PHE A 117 -1.96 -9.69 -17.68
C PHE A 117 -0.80 -10.39 -18.39
N ALA A 118 0.07 -11.09 -17.65
CA ALA A 118 1.20 -11.80 -18.22
C ALA A 118 0.76 -12.84 -19.24
N LYS A 119 -0.34 -13.57 -18.99
CA LYS A 119 -0.90 -14.53 -19.94
C LYS A 119 -1.44 -13.85 -21.20
N GLU A 120 -2.17 -12.75 -21.04
CA GLU A 120 -2.76 -11.99 -22.16
C GLU A 120 -1.67 -11.35 -23.04
N TRP A 121 -0.69 -10.72 -22.40
CA TRP A 121 0.43 -10.05 -23.09
C TRP A 121 1.51 -11.03 -23.57
N ARG A 122 1.41 -12.30 -23.19
CA ARG A 122 2.38 -13.38 -23.46
C ARG A 122 3.77 -13.03 -22.91
N ALA A 123 3.82 -12.64 -21.64
CA ALA A 123 5.07 -12.42 -20.93
C ALA A 123 5.76 -13.75 -20.63
N ASP A 124 7.05 -13.82 -20.92
CA ASP A 124 7.91 -14.94 -20.53
C ASP A 124 8.28 -14.81 -19.05
N TRP A 125 8.39 -13.58 -18.53
CA TRP A 125 8.75 -13.30 -17.14
C TRP A 125 7.86 -12.23 -16.49
N ILE A 126 7.54 -12.44 -15.22
CA ILE A 126 6.94 -11.48 -14.30
C ILE A 126 8.01 -11.03 -13.31
N ILE A 127 8.27 -9.72 -13.23
CA ILE A 127 9.22 -9.16 -12.27
C ILE A 127 8.48 -8.61 -11.06
N SER A 128 8.94 -9.02 -9.89
CA SER A 128 8.45 -8.60 -8.58
C SER A 128 9.53 -7.81 -7.82
N GLY A 129 9.12 -6.85 -7.01
CA GLY A 129 10.02 -6.08 -6.12
C GLY A 129 10.22 -6.72 -4.73
N ALA A 130 9.84 -7.99 -4.54
CA ALA A 130 9.95 -8.65 -3.24
C ALA A 130 11.41 -8.73 -2.76
N ASN A 131 11.61 -8.51 -1.46
CA ASN A 131 12.92 -8.43 -0.80
C ASN A 131 12.83 -8.91 0.66
N GLN A 132 13.93 -8.87 1.43
CA GLN A 132 14.00 -9.42 2.79
C GLN A 132 13.04 -8.77 3.82
N SER A 133 12.43 -7.63 3.50
CA SER A 133 11.39 -7.02 4.34
C SER A 133 9.98 -7.61 4.13
N ASP A 134 9.79 -8.39 3.05
CA ASP A 134 8.53 -9.06 2.74
C ASP A 134 8.53 -10.51 3.23
N THR A 135 7.36 -11.04 3.59
CA THR A 135 7.21 -12.46 3.91
C THR A 135 7.69 -13.36 2.77
N TRP A 136 7.52 -12.94 1.51
CA TRP A 136 8.05 -13.69 0.38
C TRP A 136 9.58 -13.68 0.32
N GLY A 137 10.25 -12.56 0.59
CA GLY A 137 11.71 -12.54 0.59
C GLY A 137 12.33 -13.34 1.74
N GLN A 138 11.63 -13.47 2.86
CA GLN A 138 12.11 -14.23 4.02
C GLN A 138 11.98 -15.75 3.87
N TYR A 139 10.88 -16.22 3.25
CA TYR A 139 10.53 -17.65 3.23
C TYR A 139 10.32 -18.23 1.83
N GLY A 140 10.36 -17.40 0.80
CA GLY A 140 10.12 -17.80 -0.59
C GLY A 140 11.41 -18.21 -1.31
N ILE A 141 11.37 -18.08 -2.63
CA ILE A 141 12.52 -18.27 -3.52
C ILE A 141 12.54 -17.13 -4.54
N ALA A 142 13.74 -16.75 -4.99
CA ALA A 142 13.94 -15.64 -5.93
C ALA A 142 13.19 -15.86 -7.25
N VAL A 143 13.25 -17.09 -7.79
CA VAL A 143 12.56 -17.52 -9.00
C VAL A 143 11.53 -18.58 -8.65
N HIS A 144 10.25 -18.31 -8.94
CA HIS A 144 9.18 -19.28 -8.81
C HIS A 144 8.34 -19.29 -10.10
N GLN A 145 8.41 -20.39 -10.85
CA GLN A 145 7.85 -20.49 -12.20
C GLN A 145 8.38 -19.36 -13.09
N ASN A 146 7.51 -18.59 -13.73
CA ASN A 146 7.88 -17.42 -14.53
C ASN A 146 7.90 -16.11 -13.73
N THR A 147 7.88 -16.15 -12.40
CA THR A 147 8.01 -14.95 -11.55
C THR A 147 9.41 -14.89 -10.97
N TYR A 148 10.11 -13.79 -11.21
CA TYR A 148 11.44 -13.51 -10.66
C TYR A 148 11.41 -12.24 -9.79
N SER A 149 12.07 -12.31 -8.64
CA SER A 149 12.26 -11.19 -7.72
C SER A 149 13.75 -10.86 -7.63
N PRO A 150 14.27 -9.92 -8.45
CA PRO A 150 15.70 -9.63 -8.49
C PRO A 150 16.23 -9.12 -7.14
N LEU A 151 15.38 -8.43 -6.37
CA LEU A 151 15.76 -7.84 -5.08
C LEU A 151 15.62 -8.83 -3.92
N PHE A 152 15.40 -10.12 -4.18
CA PHE A 152 15.00 -11.10 -3.18
C PHE A 152 15.94 -11.15 -1.97
N HIS A 153 17.25 -11.10 -2.20
CA HIS A 153 18.28 -11.20 -1.16
C HIS A 153 18.69 -9.86 -0.55
N LEU A 154 18.07 -8.75 -0.96
CA LEU A 154 18.45 -7.42 -0.52
C LEU A 154 17.59 -6.93 0.65
N GLU A 155 18.18 -6.10 1.49
CA GLU A 155 17.52 -5.32 2.53
C GLU A 155 17.22 -3.88 2.07
N LYS A 156 16.37 -3.18 2.84
CA LYS A 156 15.93 -1.81 2.51
C LYS A 156 17.07 -0.80 2.37
N PRO A 157 18.14 -0.81 3.20
CA PRO A 157 19.26 0.10 3.02
C PRO A 157 19.96 -0.10 1.67
N GLU A 158 20.16 -1.35 1.25
CA GLU A 158 20.84 -1.69 -0.01
C GLU A 158 20.01 -1.28 -1.22
N ILE A 159 18.68 -1.50 -1.16
CA ILE A 159 17.76 -1.05 -2.22
C ILE A 159 17.77 0.48 -2.32
N ARG A 160 17.88 1.19 -1.20
CA ARG A 160 17.97 2.66 -1.20
C ARG A 160 19.27 3.15 -1.84
N GLU A 161 20.39 2.51 -1.53
CA GLU A 161 21.67 2.82 -2.17
C GLU A 161 21.62 2.62 -3.69
N LEU A 162 20.95 1.55 -4.16
CA LEU A 162 20.71 1.33 -5.59
C LEU A 162 19.81 2.41 -6.19
N LEU A 163 18.74 2.82 -5.49
CA LEU A 163 17.86 3.90 -5.93
C LEU A 163 18.64 5.20 -6.17
N ASP A 164 19.50 5.58 -5.21
CA ASP A 164 20.34 6.76 -5.28
C ASP A 164 21.36 6.64 -6.44
N HIS A 165 21.92 5.45 -6.67
CA HIS A 165 22.81 5.17 -7.79
C HIS A 165 22.13 5.32 -9.16
N PHE A 166 20.87 4.90 -9.28
CA PHE A 166 20.06 5.14 -10.48
C PHE A 166 19.60 6.61 -10.61
N GLY A 167 19.97 7.47 -9.66
CA GLY A 167 19.72 8.90 -9.67
C GLY A 167 18.32 9.30 -9.20
N PHE A 168 17.55 8.40 -8.60
CA PHE A 168 16.21 8.71 -8.10
C PHE A 168 16.27 9.13 -6.63
N ALA A 169 15.62 10.22 -6.28
CA ALA A 169 15.48 10.62 -4.88
C ALA A 169 14.33 9.85 -4.22
N LEU A 170 14.50 9.53 -2.93
CA LEU A 170 13.46 8.85 -2.15
C LEU A 170 12.13 9.62 -2.12
N SER A 171 12.16 10.96 -2.22
CA SER A 171 10.97 11.81 -2.27
C SER A 171 10.17 11.67 -3.58
N GLU A 172 10.80 11.25 -4.67
CA GLU A 172 10.17 10.99 -5.98
C GLU A 172 9.35 9.69 -5.97
N VAL A 173 9.85 8.67 -5.26
CA VAL A 173 9.21 7.34 -5.17
C VAL A 173 8.29 7.20 -3.96
N ARG A 174 8.22 8.23 -3.10
CA ARG A 174 7.30 8.30 -1.95
C ARG A 174 6.03 9.04 -2.32
N SER A 175 4.90 8.36 -2.12
CA SER A 175 3.62 8.81 -2.67
C SER A 175 2.46 8.77 -1.67
N GLY A 176 2.66 8.19 -0.48
CA GLY A 176 1.57 7.83 0.43
C GLY A 176 1.65 8.43 1.84
N GLU A 177 0.85 7.84 2.72
CA GLU A 177 0.61 8.28 4.10
C GLU A 177 1.73 7.95 5.10
N SER A 178 2.74 7.17 4.74
CA SER A 178 3.71 6.65 5.71
C SER A 178 5.09 6.44 5.11
N ALA A 179 6.12 6.75 5.90
CA ALA A 179 7.51 6.41 5.58
C ALA A 179 7.81 4.90 5.66
N LEU A 180 6.97 4.12 6.36
CA LEU A 180 7.18 2.70 6.67
C LEU A 180 6.39 1.78 5.71
N ARG A 181 5.11 2.08 5.50
CA ARG A 181 4.22 1.22 4.71
C ARG A 181 3.15 2.01 3.97
N GLU A 182 3.33 2.15 2.67
CA GLU A 182 2.36 2.77 1.77
C GLU A 182 1.33 1.76 1.24
N GLY A 183 0.13 2.23 0.91
CA GLY A 183 -0.90 1.41 0.28
C GLY A 183 -1.96 2.26 -0.42
N CYS A 184 -3.06 1.64 -0.86
CA CYS A 184 -4.22 2.41 -1.34
C CYS A 184 -5.03 2.96 -0.16
N LYS A 185 -5.79 4.03 -0.40
CA LYS A 185 -6.61 4.70 0.62
C LYS A 185 -7.59 3.76 1.33
N LEU A 186 -8.12 2.73 0.64
CA LEU A 186 -9.07 1.78 1.25
C LEU A 186 -8.52 0.94 2.39
N LYS A 187 -7.20 0.87 2.62
CA LYS A 187 -6.69 0.24 3.83
C LYS A 187 -7.13 0.97 5.11
N HIS A 188 -7.50 2.25 4.99
CA HIS A 188 -8.00 3.07 6.09
C HIS A 188 -9.52 2.93 6.32
N LEU A 189 -10.23 2.20 5.45
CA LEU A 189 -11.61 1.81 5.71
C LEU A 189 -11.62 0.57 6.62
N MET A 190 -11.99 0.73 7.89
CA MET A 190 -11.95 -0.34 8.88
C MET A 190 -13.31 -1.04 9.08
N LYS A 191 -14.16 -0.98 8.06
CA LYS A 191 -15.52 -1.51 8.02
C LYS A 191 -15.85 -2.02 6.61
N ALA A 192 -17.00 -2.68 6.46
CA ALA A 192 -17.48 -3.08 5.14
C ALA A 192 -17.86 -1.86 4.29
N MET A 193 -17.42 -1.86 3.03
CA MET A 193 -17.79 -0.84 2.05
C MET A 193 -19.13 -1.18 1.40
N ALA A 194 -20.22 -0.99 2.13
CA ALA A 194 -21.57 -1.23 1.62
C ALA A 194 -21.92 -0.32 0.42
N VAL A 195 -21.63 0.98 0.54
CA VAL A 195 -21.91 2.01 -0.47
C VAL A 195 -20.60 2.72 -0.84
N PRO A 196 -20.01 2.47 -2.02
CA PRO A 196 -18.77 3.12 -2.46
C PRO A 196 -18.83 4.65 -2.45
N GLU A 197 -19.96 5.22 -2.86
CA GLU A 197 -20.21 6.66 -2.96
C GLU A 197 -20.29 7.34 -1.59
N TYR A 198 -20.44 6.56 -0.52
CA TYR A 198 -20.49 7.09 0.85
C TYR A 198 -19.26 6.68 1.67
N HIS A 199 -18.98 5.39 1.80
CA HIS A 199 -17.84 4.90 2.57
C HIS A 199 -16.52 5.02 1.83
N GLY A 200 -16.53 4.73 0.52
CA GLY A 200 -15.33 4.86 -0.30
C GLY A 200 -14.94 6.32 -0.46
N GLU A 201 -15.92 7.19 -0.72
CA GLU A 201 -15.72 8.64 -0.77
C GLU A 201 -15.17 9.20 0.55
N ALA A 202 -15.78 8.86 1.69
CA ALA A 202 -15.31 9.30 3.00
C ALA A 202 -13.81 9.04 3.20
N VAL A 203 -13.36 7.83 2.87
CA VAL A 203 -11.95 7.44 3.01
C VAL A 203 -11.05 8.21 2.04
N CYS A 204 -11.52 8.39 0.80
CA CYS A 204 -10.76 9.09 -0.22
C CYS A 204 -10.59 10.57 0.12
N LEU A 205 -11.70 11.28 0.37
CA LEU A 205 -11.69 12.71 0.61
C LEU A 205 -11.01 13.04 1.94
N SER A 206 -11.24 12.26 3.00
CA SER A 206 -10.62 12.54 4.29
C SER A 206 -9.08 12.41 4.25
N ASN A 207 -8.56 11.37 3.58
CA ASN A 207 -7.12 11.17 3.50
C ASN A 207 -6.44 12.16 2.55
N GLU A 208 -7.05 12.49 1.41
CA GLU A 208 -6.49 13.54 0.52
C GLU A 208 -6.53 14.91 1.19
N THR A 209 -7.61 15.26 1.89
CA THR A 209 -7.72 16.51 2.65
C THR A 209 -6.64 16.57 3.72
N LEU A 210 -6.44 15.50 4.50
CA LEU A 210 -5.39 15.45 5.52
C LEU A 210 -4.00 15.70 4.93
N LEU A 211 -3.61 14.95 3.90
CA LEU A 211 -2.28 15.05 3.30
C LEU A 211 -2.06 16.40 2.61
N SER A 212 -3.09 16.96 1.96
CA SER A 212 -3.06 18.29 1.36
C SER A 212 -2.78 19.37 2.42
N ARG A 213 -3.53 19.37 3.54
CA ARG A 213 -3.36 20.38 4.59
C ARG A 213 -2.04 20.27 5.34
N LEU A 214 -1.54 19.06 5.56
CA LEU A 214 -0.21 18.87 6.15
C LEU A 214 0.89 19.40 5.24
N ARG A 215 0.76 19.20 3.91
CA ARG A 215 1.70 19.73 2.91
C ARG A 215 1.66 21.26 2.84
N GLU A 216 0.47 21.86 2.83
CA GLU A 216 0.29 23.32 2.88
C GLU A 216 0.94 23.92 4.14
N ALA A 217 0.77 23.25 5.28
CA ALA A 217 1.39 23.63 6.54
C ALA A 217 2.90 23.32 6.61
N ARG A 218 3.48 22.68 5.59
CA ARG A 218 4.86 22.17 5.55
C ARG A 218 5.20 21.33 6.80
N PHE A 219 4.23 20.57 7.29
CA PHE A 219 4.40 19.74 8.48
C PHE A 219 4.95 18.37 8.09
N GLU A 220 6.11 18.01 8.63
CA GLU A 220 6.73 16.72 8.37
C GLU A 220 6.08 15.61 9.22
N THR A 221 5.79 14.48 8.59
CA THR A 221 5.13 13.35 9.24
C THR A 221 5.88 12.05 9.00
N GLN A 222 6.00 11.23 10.05
CA GLN A 222 6.33 9.81 9.92
C GLN A 222 5.17 9.04 9.29
N PHE A 223 3.95 9.37 9.70
CA PHE A 223 2.73 8.98 8.99
C PHE A 223 1.56 9.92 9.28
N ALA A 224 0.60 9.96 8.36
CA ALA A 224 -0.61 10.75 8.46
C ALA A 224 -1.76 10.08 7.71
N ASN A 225 -2.77 9.60 8.44
CA ASN A 225 -3.92 8.95 7.83
C ASN A 225 -5.23 9.21 8.59
N VAL A 226 -6.35 9.01 7.91
CA VAL A 226 -7.68 9.07 8.53
C VAL A 226 -8.34 7.70 8.45
N LYS A 227 -8.60 7.08 9.60
CA LYS A 227 -9.35 5.82 9.66
C LYS A 227 -10.84 6.10 9.62
N ILE A 228 -11.56 5.41 8.73
CA ILE A 228 -13.02 5.48 8.67
C ILE A 228 -13.61 4.26 9.36
N ILE A 229 -14.33 4.53 10.45
CA ILE A 229 -14.97 3.55 11.33
C ILE A 229 -16.48 3.85 11.45
N GLY A 230 -17.17 3.17 12.37
CA GLY A 230 -18.58 3.44 12.69
C GLY A 230 -19.55 2.45 12.06
N PRO A 231 -20.83 2.44 12.47
CA PRO A 231 -21.86 1.59 11.86
C PRO A 231 -22.06 1.91 10.36
N LEU A 232 -22.69 1.04 9.57
CA LEU A 232 -22.86 1.30 8.12
C LEU A 232 -23.66 2.57 7.79
N ARG A 233 -24.43 3.11 8.74
CA ARG A 233 -25.17 4.38 8.58
C ARG A 233 -24.38 5.64 8.94
N LYS A 234 -23.15 5.52 9.45
CA LYS A 234 -22.31 6.64 9.89
C LYS A 234 -20.84 6.40 9.55
N ASN A 235 -20.15 7.42 9.06
CA ASN A 235 -18.70 7.38 8.94
C ASN A 235 -18.09 8.26 10.03
N ILE A 236 -17.27 7.65 10.87
CA ILE A 236 -16.50 8.36 11.89
C ILE A 236 -15.06 8.41 11.42
N ALA A 237 -14.49 9.61 11.31
CA ALA A 237 -13.11 9.86 10.91
C ALA A 237 -12.20 9.99 12.14
N LEU A 238 -11.30 9.03 12.34
CA LEU A 238 -10.21 9.14 13.30
C LEU A 238 -8.95 9.64 12.59
N ILE A 239 -8.63 10.91 12.82
CA ILE A 239 -7.50 11.61 12.22
C ILE A 239 -6.25 11.29 13.02
N ASN A 240 -5.27 10.67 12.37
CA ASN A 240 -4.13 10.07 13.02
C ASN A 240 -2.84 10.54 12.34
N VAL A 241 -2.04 11.32 13.08
CA VAL A 241 -0.81 11.96 12.57
C VAL A 241 0.30 11.77 13.59
N SER A 242 1.49 11.39 13.11
CA SER A 242 2.71 11.27 13.90
C SER A 242 3.87 11.99 13.20
N PRO A 243 4.60 12.90 13.87
CA PRO A 243 4.35 13.39 15.23
C PRO A 243 3.03 14.18 15.35
N LEU A 244 2.54 14.38 16.57
CA LEU A 244 1.28 15.08 16.82
C LEU A 244 1.39 16.56 16.39
N PRO A 245 0.49 17.08 15.53
CA PRO A 245 0.53 18.47 15.08
C PRO A 245 0.22 19.49 16.19
N PRO A 246 0.59 20.78 16.01
CA PRO A 246 0.17 21.86 16.89
C PRO A 246 -1.36 21.97 16.98
N ALA A 247 -1.87 22.44 18.13
CA ALA A 247 -3.31 22.47 18.41
C ALA A 247 -4.13 23.19 17.32
N THR A 248 -3.64 24.33 16.82
CA THR A 248 -4.29 25.10 15.76
C THR A 248 -4.48 24.29 14.47
N LEU A 249 -3.48 23.49 14.09
CA LEU A 249 -3.56 22.63 12.92
C LEU A 249 -4.49 21.44 13.19
N ARG A 250 -4.47 20.86 14.41
CA ARG A 250 -5.39 19.78 14.79
C ARG A 250 -6.85 20.21 14.70
N GLU A 251 -7.19 21.36 15.26
CA GLU A 251 -8.54 21.93 15.22
C GLU A 251 -8.99 22.22 13.78
N LYS A 252 -8.10 22.76 12.94
CA LYS A 252 -8.35 22.96 11.51
C LYS A 252 -8.66 21.63 10.81
N LEU A 253 -7.83 20.61 11.02
CA LEU A 253 -8.00 19.28 10.41
C LEU A 253 -9.33 18.63 10.82
N VAL A 254 -9.68 18.65 12.11
CA VAL A 254 -10.94 18.10 12.61
C VAL A 254 -12.14 18.81 11.98
N ARG A 255 -12.11 20.15 11.95
CA ARG A 255 -13.20 20.95 11.37
C ARG A 255 -13.39 20.68 9.87
N GLU A 256 -12.31 20.67 9.10
CA GLU A 256 -12.40 20.51 7.64
C GLU A 256 -12.78 19.09 7.23
N ILE A 257 -12.20 18.07 7.87
CA ILE A 257 -12.56 16.67 7.59
C ILE A 257 -13.96 16.36 8.11
N GLY A 258 -14.36 16.93 9.25
CA GLY A 258 -15.71 16.80 9.79
C GLY A 258 -16.79 17.50 8.98
N ALA A 259 -16.42 18.44 8.09
CA ALA A 259 -17.34 19.14 7.20
C ALA A 259 -17.60 18.40 5.86
N LEU A 260 -16.88 17.30 5.59
CA LEU A 260 -17.13 16.48 4.41
C LEU A 260 -18.51 15.81 4.50
N GLU A 261 -19.29 15.87 3.41
CA GLU A 261 -20.67 15.34 3.39
C GLU A 261 -20.76 13.85 3.79
N SER A 262 -19.75 13.07 3.41
CA SER A 262 -19.68 11.64 3.73
C SER A 262 -19.15 11.33 5.13
N ILE A 263 -18.87 12.33 5.98
CA ILE A 263 -18.39 12.18 7.37
C ILE A 263 -19.48 12.63 8.35
N SER A 264 -19.75 11.78 9.36
CA SER A 264 -20.73 12.07 10.41
C SER A 264 -20.09 12.64 11.69
N GLU A 265 -18.83 12.28 11.93
CA GLU A 265 -18.07 12.68 13.12
C GLU A 265 -16.58 12.63 12.78
N ALA A 266 -15.80 13.57 13.31
CA ALA A 266 -14.34 13.56 13.18
C ALA A 266 -13.68 13.83 14.53
N ALA A 267 -12.62 13.09 14.82
CA ALA A 267 -11.82 13.26 16.03
C ALA A 267 -10.33 13.07 15.73
N ILE A 268 -9.48 13.78 16.46
CA ILE A 268 -8.03 13.61 16.39
C ILE A 268 -7.57 12.57 17.41
N VAL A 269 -6.68 11.66 16.98
CA VAL A 269 -6.03 10.69 17.84
C VAL A 269 -4.80 11.36 18.50
N ASP A 270 -5.01 11.94 19.67
CA ASP A 270 -3.98 12.60 20.48
C ASP A 270 -3.73 11.92 21.84
N ARG A 271 -4.49 10.86 22.13
CA ARG A 271 -4.43 10.05 23.36
C ARG A 271 -4.83 8.60 23.07
N PRO A 272 -4.62 7.66 24.02
CA PRO A 272 -4.94 6.26 23.80
C PRO A 272 -6.40 6.04 23.39
N VAL A 273 -6.62 5.13 22.43
CA VAL A 273 -7.94 4.82 21.86
C VAL A 273 -8.32 3.38 22.17
N THR A 274 -9.56 3.17 22.60
CA THR A 274 -10.18 1.84 22.60
C THR A 274 -11.09 1.71 21.38
N LEU A 275 -10.84 0.72 20.53
CA LEU A 275 -11.67 0.41 19.37
C LEU A 275 -12.63 -0.73 19.70
N TYR A 276 -13.90 -0.59 19.30
CA TYR A 276 -14.93 -1.63 19.43
C TYR A 276 -15.13 -2.30 18.08
N LEU A 277 -14.84 -3.60 18.00
CA LEU A 277 -14.80 -4.34 16.74
C LEU A 277 -15.78 -5.51 16.75
N LYS A 278 -16.50 -5.66 15.65
CA LYS A 278 -17.20 -6.90 15.31
C LYS A 278 -16.36 -7.68 14.33
N ALA A 279 -16.18 -8.98 14.53
CA ALA A 279 -15.46 -9.83 13.59
C ALA A 279 -16.15 -11.15 13.35
N ASN A 280 -15.82 -11.80 12.23
CA ASN A 280 -16.36 -13.11 11.93
C ASN A 280 -15.91 -14.17 12.96
N PRO A 281 -16.62 -15.31 13.05
CA PRO A 281 -16.28 -16.36 14.01
C PRO A 281 -14.85 -16.87 13.88
N GLY A 282 -14.31 -16.94 12.65
CA GLY A 282 -12.95 -17.41 12.39
C GLY A 282 -11.87 -16.54 13.04
N ILE A 283 -12.06 -15.21 13.05
CA ILE A 283 -11.15 -14.30 13.75
C ILE A 283 -11.39 -14.34 15.25
N ILE A 284 -12.65 -14.22 15.70
CA ILE A 284 -12.97 -14.12 17.14
C ILE A 284 -12.50 -15.35 17.91
N ARG A 285 -12.71 -16.54 17.34
CA ARG A 285 -12.39 -17.81 17.98
C ARG A 285 -10.93 -18.22 17.80
N SER A 286 -10.11 -17.39 17.14
CA SER A 286 -8.68 -17.62 16.92
C SER A 286 -7.85 -16.52 17.62
N PRO A 287 -7.27 -16.79 18.80
CA PRO A 287 -6.38 -15.83 19.48
C PRO A 287 -5.24 -15.35 18.59
N HIS A 288 -4.64 -16.25 17.79
CA HIS A 288 -3.60 -15.92 16.84
C HIS A 288 -4.06 -14.93 15.77
N SER A 289 -5.26 -15.12 15.20
CA SER A 289 -5.81 -14.20 14.19
C SER A 289 -6.08 -12.82 14.77
N ARG A 290 -6.59 -12.75 16.02
CA ARG A 290 -6.78 -11.46 16.73
C ARG A 290 -5.44 -10.78 16.97
N HIS A 291 -4.47 -11.50 17.51
CA HIS A 291 -3.13 -10.96 17.77
C HIS A 291 -2.53 -10.31 16.52
N TRP A 292 -2.52 -11.01 15.38
CA TRP A 292 -1.99 -10.44 14.13
C TRP A 292 -2.75 -9.20 13.62
N LEU A 293 -4.07 -9.13 13.84
CA LEU A 293 -4.83 -7.93 13.51
C LEU A 293 -4.45 -6.75 14.43
N GLU A 294 -4.28 -7.01 15.71
CA GLU A 294 -3.91 -6.00 16.71
C GLU A 294 -2.49 -5.49 16.48
N VAL A 295 -1.49 -6.37 16.45
CA VAL A 295 -0.08 -5.98 16.42
C VAL A 295 0.50 -5.81 15.01
N GLY A 296 0.01 -6.57 14.03
CA GLY A 296 0.59 -6.62 12.69
C GLY A 296 -0.14 -5.77 11.66
N LYS A 297 -1.43 -5.47 11.88
CA LYS A 297 -2.25 -4.74 10.90
C LYS A 297 -2.75 -3.39 11.40
N ILE A 298 -3.45 -3.35 12.54
CA ILE A 298 -4.12 -2.15 13.02
C ILE A 298 -3.16 -1.29 13.84
N GLY A 299 -2.49 -1.88 14.83
CA GLY A 299 -1.58 -1.18 15.76
C GLY A 299 -0.52 -0.31 15.07
N PRO A 300 0.23 -0.83 14.08
CA PRO A 300 1.28 -0.04 13.40
C PRO A 300 0.75 1.16 12.61
N GLU A 301 -0.56 1.29 12.43
CA GLU A 301 -1.16 2.38 11.66
C GLU A 301 -1.74 3.51 12.53
N PHE A 302 -1.52 3.50 13.86
CA PHE A 302 -1.92 4.55 14.80
C PHE A 302 -0.72 5.19 15.52
N SER A 303 -0.84 6.47 15.89
CA SER A 303 0.16 7.29 16.59
C SER A 303 0.25 7.01 18.09
N GLY A 304 -0.85 6.55 18.69
CA GLY A 304 -0.94 6.29 20.12
C GLY A 304 -1.28 4.83 20.44
N PRO A 305 -1.18 4.45 21.73
CA PRO A 305 -1.59 3.12 22.19
C PRO A 305 -3.06 2.84 21.84
N ILE A 306 -3.33 1.62 21.35
CA ILE A 306 -4.69 1.17 21.04
C ILE A 306 -5.06 -0.01 21.94
N ARG A 307 -6.31 -0.03 22.40
CA ARG A 307 -6.95 -1.19 23.02
C ARG A 307 -8.08 -1.70 22.14
N PHE A 308 -8.40 -2.98 22.24
CA PHE A 308 -9.38 -3.63 21.38
C PHE A 308 -10.45 -4.32 22.21
N VAL A 309 -11.71 -4.04 21.89
CA VAL A 309 -12.88 -4.75 22.43
C VAL A 309 -13.53 -5.52 21.29
N TRP A 310 -13.39 -6.85 21.33
CA TRP A 310 -13.85 -7.74 20.27
C TRP A 310 -15.22 -8.34 20.57
N MET A 311 -16.08 -8.35 19.57
CA MET A 311 -17.41 -8.96 19.60
C MET A 311 -17.61 -9.86 18.38
N GLU A 312 -18.33 -10.97 18.55
CA GLU A 312 -18.74 -11.79 17.39
C GLU A 312 -19.77 -11.03 16.55
N SER A 313 -19.52 -10.99 15.24
CA SER A 313 -20.42 -10.35 14.27
C SER A 313 -21.60 -11.29 13.96
N PRO A 314 -22.86 -10.84 14.09
CA PRO A 314 -24.01 -11.59 13.60
C PRO A 314 -24.07 -11.58 12.06
N ASN A 315 -23.34 -10.66 11.40
CA ASN A 315 -23.30 -10.57 9.95
C ASN A 315 -22.42 -11.68 9.36
N ARG A 316 -23.06 -12.69 8.76
CA ARG A 316 -22.41 -13.81 8.07
C ARG A 316 -21.71 -13.41 6.76
N SER A 317 -21.97 -12.22 6.23
CA SER A 317 -21.31 -11.71 5.02
C SER A 317 -19.98 -11.01 5.30
N LEU A 318 -19.64 -10.78 6.59
CA LEU A 318 -18.39 -10.16 6.99
C LEU A 318 -17.25 -11.19 6.91
N ASN A 319 -16.27 -10.93 6.06
CA ASN A 319 -15.12 -11.83 5.88
C ASN A 319 -13.98 -11.56 6.85
N THR A 320 -13.96 -10.39 7.50
CA THR A 320 -12.90 -9.99 8.43
C THR A 320 -13.49 -9.33 9.68
N TYR A 321 -13.32 -8.01 9.80
CA TYR A 321 -13.73 -7.22 10.96
C TYR A 321 -14.41 -5.92 10.54
N HIS A 322 -15.08 -5.28 11.49
CA HIS A 322 -15.75 -4.00 11.36
C HIS A 322 -15.57 -3.24 12.68
N VAL A 323 -14.84 -2.13 12.65
CA VAL A 323 -14.74 -1.21 13.80
C VAL A 323 -16.02 -0.37 13.87
N VAL A 324 -16.87 -0.65 14.85
CA VAL A 324 -18.21 -0.06 14.97
C VAL A 324 -18.25 1.20 15.81
N ASP A 325 -17.27 1.38 16.70
CA ASP A 325 -17.20 2.53 17.61
C ASP A 325 -15.81 2.68 18.22
N TYR A 326 -15.59 3.75 18.98
CA TYR A 326 -14.36 4.02 19.71
C TYR A 326 -14.61 4.82 21.01
N THR A 327 -13.65 4.78 21.93
CA THR A 327 -13.56 5.71 23.06
C THR A 327 -12.12 6.18 23.25
N PHE A 328 -11.95 7.40 23.74
CA PHE A 328 -10.66 7.87 24.24
C PHE A 328 -10.52 7.51 25.73
N ALA A 329 -9.29 7.19 26.13
CA ALA A 329 -8.92 7.01 27.53
C ALA A 329 -8.64 8.35 28.23
#